data_AF-A0A960NNA2-F1
#
_entry.id   AF-A0A960NNA2-F1
#
_cell.length_a   1.000
_cell.length_b   1.000
_cell.length_c   1.000
_cell.angle_alpha   90.00
_cell.angle_beta   90.00
_cell.angle_gamma   90.00
#
_symmetry.space_group_name_H-M   'P 1'
#
loop_
_entity.id
_entity.type
_entity.pdbx_description
1 polymer ?
#
loop_
_entity_poly.entity_id
_entity_poly.type
_entity_poly.pdbx_seq_one_letter_code
_entity_poly.pdbx_strand_id
1 'polypeptide(L)'
;MSAATSSLRRQVDWPKHLVIWFFILIELFPLYMMFQVSFKDNASFIQQPWLPLWPTEWQWGNWVFAIKLIGPYLANTVFVAVTATICSLFLAVLGAYFFSRHKLPFSGLLWALFLFLM
;
A
#
# COMPACT_ATOMS: atom_id res chain seq x y z
N MET A 1 13.02 50.19 20.92
CA MET A 1 13.86 49.13 20.30
C MET A 1 12.97 47.94 19.94
N SER A 2 12.88 47.64 18.64
CA SER A 2 12.40 46.40 17.99
C SER A 2 11.07 45.78 18.43
N ALA A 3 9.98 46.13 17.73
CA ALA A 3 8.72 45.38 17.76
C ALA A 3 8.49 44.70 16.39
N ALA A 4 8.40 43.38 16.45
CA ALA A 4 7.55 42.49 15.66
C ALA A 4 7.20 42.88 14.21
N THR A 5 7.83 42.21 13.23
CA THR A 5 7.16 41.81 11.97
C THR A 5 7.87 40.59 11.37
N SER A 6 7.66 39.39 11.93
CA SER A 6 7.88 38.16 11.17
C SER A 6 6.69 38.01 10.22
N SER A 7 6.82 38.56 9.02
CA SER A 7 5.88 38.33 7.93
C SER A 7 5.77 36.82 7.70
N LEU A 8 4.64 36.24 8.12
CA LEU A 8 4.24 34.88 7.78
C LEU A 8 4.11 34.81 6.25
N ARG A 9 5.22 34.44 5.60
CA ARG A 9 5.27 34.18 4.17
C ARG A 9 4.36 32.99 3.92
N ARG A 10 3.12 33.24 3.53
CA ARG A 10 2.18 32.24 3.02
C ARG A 10 2.79 31.70 1.73
N GLN A 11 3.69 30.72 1.86
CA GLN A 11 4.31 30.06 0.73
C GLN A 11 3.16 29.40 -0.04
N VAL A 12 3.02 29.76 -1.30
CA VAL A 12 2.00 29.19 -2.17
C VAL A 12 2.41 27.74 -2.41
N ASP A 13 1.81 26.80 -1.66
CA ASP A 13 2.13 25.37 -1.72
C ASP A 13 1.51 24.65 -2.92
N TRP A 14 0.76 25.36 -3.78
CA TRP A 14 0.13 24.80 -4.99
C TRP A 14 1.08 24.02 -5.90
N PRO A 15 2.33 24.46 -6.15
CA PRO A 15 3.29 23.68 -6.93
C PRO A 15 3.62 22.33 -6.27
N LYS A 16 3.70 22.27 -4.94
CA LYS A 16 3.94 21.02 -4.20
C LYS A 16 2.76 20.08 -4.36
N HIS A 17 1.53 20.59 -4.27
CA HIS A 17 0.32 19.81 -4.50
C HIS A 17 0.23 19.28 -5.93
N LEU A 18 0.58 20.08 -6.94
CA LEU A 18 0.64 19.62 -8.33
C LEU A 18 1.62 18.47 -8.53
N VAL A 19 2.81 18.56 -7.92
CA VAL A 19 3.81 17.48 -7.97
C VAL A 19 3.27 16.22 -7.30
N ILE A 20 2.63 16.33 -6.13
CA ILE A 20 2.02 15.19 -5.44
C ILE A 20 0.92 14.55 -6.31
N TRP A 21 0.02 15.35 -6.89
CA TRP A 21 -1.04 14.86 -7.77
C TRP A 21 -0.49 14.12 -8.99
N PHE A 22 0.59 14.63 -9.59
CA PHE A 22 1.25 13.99 -10.72
C PHE A 22 1.77 12.58 -10.35
N PHE A 23 2.44 12.43 -9.20
CA PHE A 23 2.92 11.12 -8.74
C PHE A 23 1.78 10.16 -8.42
N ILE A 24 0.73 10.64 -7.74
CA ILE A 24 -0.46 9.84 -7.43
C ILE A 24 -1.10 9.31 -8.73
N LEU A 25 -1.25 10.15 -9.76
CA LEU A 25 -1.84 9.74 -11.02
C LEU A 25 -1.02 8.65 -11.72
N ILE A 26 0.31 8.76 -11.68
CA ILE A 26 1.21 7.75 -12.26
C ILE A 26 1.12 6.43 -11.48
N GLU A 27 1.09 6.50 -10.15
CA GLU A 27 1.03 5.32 -9.29
C GLU A 27 -0.33 4.60 -9.37
N LEU A 28 -1.42 5.36 -9.48
CA LEU A 28 -2.77 4.81 -9.62
C LEU A 28 -3.12 4.40 -11.06
N PHE A 29 -2.37 4.87 -12.07
CA PHE A 29 -2.59 4.49 -13.47
C PHE A 29 -2.63 2.97 -13.70
N PRO A 30 -1.68 2.15 -13.22
CA PRO A 30 -1.77 0.69 -13.38
C PRO A 30 -3.00 0.10 -12.68
N LEU A 31 -3.41 0.63 -11.53
CA LEU A 31 -4.63 0.18 -10.83
C LEU A 31 -5.89 0.51 -11.62
N TYR A 32 -5.96 1.72 -12.19
CA TYR A 32 -7.01 2.10 -13.12
C TYR A 32 -7.08 1.14 -14.32
N MET A 33 -5.92 0.79 -14.90
CA MET A 33 -5.84 -0.15 -16.02
C MET A 33 -6.33 -1.54 -15.63
N MET A 34 -5.89 -2.08 -14.49
CA MET A 34 -6.37 -3.38 -13.99
C MET A 34 -7.87 -3.38 -13.76
N PHE A 35 -8.40 -2.31 -13.15
CA PHE A 35 -9.81 -2.19 -12.86
C PHE A 35 -10.67 -2.19 -14.13
N GLN A 36 -10.35 -1.33 -15.11
CA GLN A 36 -11.15 -1.25 -16.35
C GLN A 36 -10.99 -2.48 -17.24
N VAL A 37 -9.82 -3.14 -17.25
CA VAL A 37 -9.61 -4.41 -17.96
C VAL A 37 -10.41 -5.56 -17.35
N SER A 38 -10.65 -5.54 -16.03
CA SER A 38 -11.46 -6.59 -15.37
C SER A 38 -12.88 -6.72 -15.94
N PHE A 39 -13.40 -5.67 -16.58
CA PHE A 39 -14.72 -5.64 -17.20
C PHE A 39 -14.70 -5.92 -18.71
N LYS A 40 -13.56 -6.31 -19.30
CA LYS A 40 -13.40 -6.58 -20.73
C LYS A 40 -13.27 -8.07 -21.03
N ASP A 41 -13.62 -8.44 -22.26
CA ASP A 41 -13.22 -9.71 -22.87
C ASP A 41 -11.89 -9.54 -23.63
N ASN A 42 -11.27 -10.65 -24.03
CA ASN A 42 -9.97 -10.63 -24.69
C ASN A 42 -10.00 -9.88 -26.03
N ALA A 43 -11.08 -10.03 -26.80
CA ALA A 43 -11.20 -9.37 -28.10
C ALA A 43 -11.30 -7.85 -27.95
N SER A 44 -12.14 -7.36 -27.03
CA SER A 44 -12.26 -5.91 -26.77
C SER A 44 -11.00 -5.33 -26.13
N PHE A 45 -10.30 -6.11 -25.30
CA PHE A 45 -9.03 -5.71 -24.74
C PHE A 45 -7.95 -5.49 -25.82
N ILE A 46 -7.84 -6.41 -26.79
CA ILE A 46 -6.88 -6.28 -27.90
C ILE A 46 -7.20 -5.07 -28.77
N GLN A 47 -8.48 -4.81 -29.06
CA GLN A 47 -8.90 -3.70 -29.91
C GLN A 47 -8.71 -2.34 -29.21
N GLN A 48 -9.08 -2.24 -27.94
CA GLN A 48 -9.02 -1.00 -27.17
C GLN A 48 -8.47 -1.26 -25.76
N PRO A 49 -7.13 -1.27 -25.57
CA PRO A 49 -6.54 -1.54 -24.26
C PRO A 49 -6.78 -0.41 -23.25
N TRP A 50 -6.70 0.85 -23.70
CA TRP A 50 -6.52 2.02 -22.83
C TRP A 50 -7.80 2.67 -22.30
N LEU A 51 -8.89 2.61 -23.06
CA LEU A 51 -10.14 3.30 -22.77
C LEU A 51 -11.21 2.33 -22.25
N PRO A 52 -12.04 2.73 -21.27
CA PRO A 52 -13.07 1.86 -20.71
C PRO A 52 -14.13 1.51 -21.77
N LEU A 53 -14.80 0.37 -21.57
CA LEU A 53 -15.97 0.01 -22.37
C LEU A 53 -17.18 0.87 -21.99
N TRP A 54 -18.10 1.01 -22.93
CA TRP A 54 -19.41 1.58 -22.67
C TRP A 54 -20.15 0.75 -21.61
N PRO A 55 -20.95 1.37 -20.71
CA PRO A 55 -21.62 0.67 -19.60
C PRO A 55 -22.47 -0.54 -19.98
N THR A 56 -22.96 -0.59 -21.22
CA THR A 56 -23.78 -1.69 -21.75
C THR A 56 -22.99 -2.99 -21.97
N GLU A 57 -21.66 -2.91 -22.05
CA GLU A 57 -20.77 -4.03 -22.45
C GLU A 57 -19.92 -4.59 -21.29
N TRP A 58 -20.26 -4.26 -20.05
CA TRP A 58 -19.44 -4.67 -18.89
C TRP A 58 -19.52 -6.17 -18.61
N GLN A 59 -18.36 -6.82 -18.58
CA GLN A 59 -18.22 -8.26 -18.34
C GLN A 59 -18.18 -8.61 -16.84
N TRP A 60 -19.31 -8.46 -16.14
CA TRP A 60 -19.43 -8.82 -14.71
C TRP A 60 -19.15 -10.31 -14.42
N GLY A 61 -19.32 -11.18 -15.41
CA GLY A 61 -19.02 -12.61 -15.30
C GLY A 61 -17.56 -12.88 -14.91
N ASN A 62 -16.62 -12.01 -15.29
CA ASN A 62 -15.21 -12.11 -14.93
C ASN A 62 -15.01 -12.09 -13.40
N TRP A 63 -15.73 -11.24 -12.68
CA TRP A 63 -15.64 -11.14 -11.22
C TRP A 63 -16.20 -12.39 -10.53
N VAL A 64 -17.34 -12.88 -11.00
CA VAL A 64 -17.96 -14.11 -10.47
C VAL A 64 -17.06 -15.32 -10.69
N PHE A 65 -16.47 -15.43 -11.88
CA PHE A 65 -15.51 -16.47 -12.21
C PHE A 65 -14.24 -16.36 -11.36
N ALA A 66 -13.66 -15.15 -11.27
CA ALA A 66 -12.45 -14.90 -10.50
C ALA A 66 -12.64 -15.26 -9.02
N ILE A 67 -13.71 -14.80 -8.36
CA ILE A 67 -13.95 -15.11 -6.94
C ILE A 67 -14.04 -16.62 -6.70
N LYS A 68 -14.68 -17.38 -7.60
CA LYS A 68 -14.74 -18.84 -7.49
C LYS A 68 -13.37 -19.49 -7.67
N LEU A 69 -12.57 -18.97 -8.61
CA LEU A 69 -11.24 -19.50 -8.91
C LEU A 69 -10.21 -19.17 -7.82
N ILE A 70 -10.19 -17.92 -7.35
CA ILE A 70 -9.16 -17.41 -6.44
C ILE A 70 -9.58 -17.39 -4.97
N GLY A 71 -10.86 -17.57 -4.66
CA GLY A 71 -11.41 -17.51 -3.31
C GLY A 71 -10.67 -18.37 -2.28
N PRO A 72 -10.39 -19.66 -2.56
CA PRO A 72 -9.63 -20.51 -1.64
C PRO A 72 -8.20 -20.01 -1.40
N TYR A 73 -7.51 -19.52 -2.44
CA TYR A 73 -6.17 -18.97 -2.30
C TYR A 73 -6.17 -17.66 -1.51
N LEU A 74 -7.17 -16.80 -1.72
CA LEU A 74 -7.34 -15.58 -0.95
C LEU A 74 -7.56 -15.90 0.53
N ALA A 75 -8.41 -16.89 0.85
CA ALA A 75 -8.63 -17.34 2.22
C ALA A 75 -7.34 -17.86 2.87
N ASN A 76 -6.55 -18.67 2.15
CA ASN A 76 -5.26 -19.16 2.65
C ASN A 76 -4.28 -18.01 2.92
N THR A 77 -4.15 -17.06 2.00
CA THR A 77 -3.27 -15.89 2.17
C THR A 77 -3.69 -15.05 3.37
N VAL A 78 -4.99 -14.80 3.52
CA VAL A 78 -5.53 -14.05 4.68
C VAL A 78 -5.24 -14.81 5.97
N PHE A 79 -5.48 -16.12 6.02
CA PHE A 79 -5.21 -16.94 7.19
C PHE A 79 -3.72 -16.92 7.57
N VAL A 80 -2.83 -17.13 6.61
CA VAL A 80 -1.38 -17.11 6.82
C VAL A 80 -0.92 -15.72 7.27
N ALA A 81 -1.33 -14.66 6.58
CA ALA A 81 -0.95 -13.30 6.93
C ALA A 81 -1.39 -12.92 8.35
N VAL A 82 -2.66 -13.17 8.69
CA VAL A 82 -3.21 -12.85 10.03
C VAL A 82 -2.50 -13.65 11.10
N THR A 83 -2.37 -14.96 10.92
CA THR A 83 -1.73 -15.83 11.92
C THR A 83 -0.26 -15.48 12.10
N ALA A 84 0.47 -15.25 11.01
CA ALA A 84 1.86 -14.83 11.05
C ALA A 84 2.02 -13.47 11.73
N THR A 85 1.18 -12.48 11.42
CA THR A 85 1.22 -11.17 12.09
C THR A 85 0.95 -11.30 13.58
N ILE A 86 -0.05 -12.09 14.00
CA ILE A 86 -0.37 -12.29 15.42
C ILE A 86 0.81 -12.96 16.14
N CYS A 87 1.33 -14.07 15.62
CA CYS A 87 2.44 -14.80 16.23
C CYS A 87 3.71 -13.94 16.27
N SER A 88 4.05 -13.27 15.17
CA SER A 88 5.21 -12.39 15.10
C SER A 88 5.09 -11.21 16.05
N LEU A 89 3.91 -10.57 16.13
CA LEU A 89 3.68 -9.45 17.04
C LEU A 89 3.77 -9.90 18.49
N PHE A 90 3.18 -11.05 18.84
CA PHE A 90 3.26 -11.62 20.18
C PHE A 90 4.71 -11.82 20.62
N LEU A 91 5.53 -12.47 19.79
CA LEU A 91 6.95 -12.68 20.07
C LEU A 91 7.74 -11.36 20.09
N ALA A 92 7.45 -10.44 19.16
CA ALA A 92 8.09 -9.14 19.09
C ALA A 92 7.84 -8.30 20.35
N VAL A 93 6.63 -8.33 20.90
CA VAL A 93 6.29 -7.61 22.14
C VAL A 93 7.06 -8.19 23.34
N LEU A 94 7.15 -9.52 23.45
CA LEU A 94 7.92 -10.17 24.52
C LEU A 94 9.41 -9.79 24.43
N GLY A 95 9.98 -9.83 23.23
CA GLY A 95 11.37 -9.42 22.98
C GLY A 95 11.58 -7.93 23.27
N ALA A 96 10.71 -7.06 22.76
CA ALA A 96 10.78 -5.62 22.98
C ALA A 96 10.71 -5.26 24.48
N TYR A 97 9.84 -5.94 25.25
CA TYR A 97 9.76 -5.74 26.70
C TYR A 97 11.09 -6.10 27.39
N PHE A 98 11.67 -7.26 27.06
CA PHE A 98 12.96 -7.69 27.60
C PHE A 98 14.08 -6.68 27.31
N PHE A 99 14.23 -6.26 26.06
CA PHE A 99 15.23 -5.27 25.65
C PHE A 99 15.00 -3.89 26.29
N SER A 100 13.74 -3.49 26.52
CA SER A 100 13.41 -2.20 27.12
C SER A 100 13.73 -2.15 28.62
N ARG A 101 13.59 -3.27 29.34
CA ARG A 101 13.67 -3.30 30.81
C ARG A 101 14.99 -3.83 31.34
N HIS A 102 15.73 -4.61 30.56
CA HIS A 102 17.00 -5.20 30.99
C HIS A 102 18.19 -4.60 30.23
N LYS A 103 19.20 -4.14 30.99
CA LYS A 103 20.46 -3.66 30.43
C LYS A 103 21.34 -4.87 30.11
N LEU A 104 21.24 -5.35 28.88
CA LEU A 104 22.08 -6.43 28.39
C LEU A 104 23.53 -5.95 28.15
N PRO A 105 24.56 -6.75 28.49
CA PRO A 105 25.88 -6.54 27.92
C PRO A 105 25.77 -6.70 26.39
N PHE A 106 26.39 -5.80 25.62
CA PHE A 106 26.29 -5.73 24.14
C PHE A 106 24.94 -5.26 23.57
N SER A 107 24.09 -4.57 24.35
CA SER A 107 22.80 -4.05 23.89
C SER A 107 22.88 -3.20 22.60
N GLY A 108 23.96 -2.44 22.40
CA GLY A 108 24.18 -1.65 21.17
C GLY A 108 24.38 -2.50 19.91
N LEU A 109 25.07 -3.64 20.01
CA LEU A 109 25.27 -4.56 18.89
C LEU A 109 23.97 -5.28 18.53
N LEU A 110 23.23 -5.75 19.54
CA LEU A 110 21.93 -6.40 19.35
C LEU A 110 20.91 -5.44 18.73
N TRP A 111 20.91 -4.17 19.15
CA TRP A 111 20.05 -3.15 18.57
C TRP A 111 20.42 -2.80 17.11
N ALA A 112 21.72 -2.69 16.81
CA ALA A 112 22.19 -2.45 15.45
C ALA A 112 21.85 -3.62 14.50
N LEU A 113 22.01 -4.87 14.96
CA LEU A 113 21.60 -6.05 14.21
C LEU A 113 20.09 -6.10 13.98
N PHE A 114 19.29 -5.70 14.97
CA PHE A 114 17.84 -5.60 14.83
C PHE A 114 17.44 -4.55 13.78
N LEU A 115 18.04 -3.35 13.82
CA LEU A 115 17.81 -2.30 12.83
C LEU A 115 18.29 -2.66 11.43
N PHE A 116 19.29 -3.53 11.30
CA PHE A 116 19.75 -4.02 10.00
C PHE A 116 18.83 -5.11 9.42
N LEU A 117 18.18 -5.88 10.29
CA LEU A 117 17.27 -6.97 9.88
C LEU A 117 15.89 -6.46 9.45
N MET A 118 15.43 -5.35 10.03
CA MET A 118 14.14 -4.70 9.70
C MET A 118 14.22 -3.91 8.39
#